data_AF-A0A0B1SPA6-F1
#
_entry.id   AF-A0A0B1SPA6-F1
#
_cell.length_a   1.000
_cell.length_b   1.000
_cell.length_c   1.000
_cell.angle_alpha   90.00
_cell.angle_beta   90.00
_cell.angle_gamma   90.00
#
_symmetry.space_group_name_H-M   'P 1'
#
loop_
_entity.id
_entity.type
_entity.pdbx_description
1 polymer ?
#
loop_
_entity_poly.entity_id
_entity_poly.type
_entity_poly.pdbx_seq_one_letter_code
_entity_poly.pdbx_strand_id
1 'polypeptide(L)'
;MKFSYNDNSPANVRIPGEEAIRFSYFTRNLNLSADGELYCSADVNISGWSQSKEVFKYDPTQSYYILLASGFTDTQGLLPHKHTFVSTPRLLDADNSVDGFNNSTCGTTKGCFISKKSNAMAVSYKITAPGFMQIQLTMKTAATSSVYLAVGFSLDNSMGNDNVIECSALTGESLSMKFSYNAGKNNVRIKGEETIRAQYFQNETATITDGTLYCSATVDVRGWASSNGQVFTYNENQTYYLLLAAGSALSTSLAQHKITEVSSPRRLSDYGVNSGDGGMSSTTKMRLIKAHAILMLLAWFFFIPTAAMFARFLRASWPTLKPGGMLIWFHVHRTCNTLAIILTIASFICIFTANNWNWTGPGTVLHAYLLEFVVVASIEPLI
;
A
#
# COMPACT_ATOMS: atom_id res chain seq x y z
N MET A 1 -17.22 7.43 12.42
CA MET A 1 -17.79 6.07 12.20
C MET A 1 -19.23 6.01 12.70
N LYS A 2 -20.12 5.31 11.97
CA LYS A 2 -21.55 5.09 12.31
C LYS A 2 -21.95 3.70 11.83
N PHE A 3 -22.87 3.02 12.51
CA PHE A 3 -23.45 1.79 12.00
C PHE A 3 -24.60 2.06 11.01
N SER A 4 -24.78 1.14 10.06
CA SER A 4 -25.90 1.10 9.11
C SER A 4 -25.95 -0.29 8.50
N TYR A 5 -27.08 -0.67 7.93
CA TYR A 5 -27.26 -1.92 7.22
C TYR A 5 -27.91 -1.68 5.86
N ASN A 6 -27.86 -2.67 4.97
CA ASN A 6 -28.59 -2.62 3.72
C ASN A 6 -29.87 -3.46 3.86
N ASP A 7 -31.01 -2.90 3.49
CA ASP A 7 -32.29 -3.61 3.48
C ASP A 7 -32.52 -4.36 2.16
N ASN A 8 -33.72 -4.91 1.96
CA ASN A 8 -34.08 -5.65 0.75
C ASN A 8 -34.22 -4.77 -0.51
N SER A 9 -34.09 -3.44 -0.39
CA SER A 9 -34.29 -2.45 -1.46
C SER A 9 -32.97 -1.83 -1.98
N PRO A 10 -31.89 -2.61 -2.03
CA PRO A 10 -30.49 -2.14 -2.05
C PRO A 10 -30.18 -0.78 -1.40
N ALA A 11 -30.95 -0.36 -0.39
CA ALA A 11 -30.82 0.94 0.23
C ALA A 11 -30.07 0.83 1.55
N ASN A 12 -29.22 1.82 1.84
CA ASN A 12 -28.58 1.92 3.13
C ASN A 12 -29.53 2.54 4.15
N VAL A 13 -29.72 1.88 5.29
CA VAL A 13 -30.63 2.29 6.36
C VAL A 13 -29.85 2.50 7.66
N ARG A 14 -30.16 3.59 8.38
CA ARG A 14 -29.61 3.87 9.70
C ARG A 14 -30.24 2.95 10.75
N ILE A 15 -29.43 2.45 11.68
CA ILE A 15 -29.93 1.62 12.78
C ILE A 15 -30.45 2.55 13.88
N PRO A 16 -31.75 2.51 14.25
CA PRO A 16 -32.30 3.36 15.29
C PRO A 16 -31.61 3.15 16.64
N GLY A 17 -31.25 4.24 17.32
CA GLY A 17 -30.63 4.21 18.64
C GLY A 17 -29.15 3.83 18.69
N GLU A 18 -28.51 3.56 17.54
CA GLU A 18 -27.07 3.19 17.51
C GLU A 18 -26.15 4.28 18.04
N GLU A 19 -26.60 5.54 18.07
CA GLU A 19 -25.86 6.66 18.68
C GLU A 19 -25.43 6.39 20.12
N ALA A 20 -26.25 5.64 20.87
CA ALA A 20 -25.98 5.30 22.27
C ALA A 20 -24.77 4.36 22.43
N ILE A 21 -24.40 3.60 21.38
CA ILE A 21 -23.31 2.62 21.43
C ILE A 21 -22.05 3.07 20.65
N ARG A 22 -22.12 4.15 19.86
CA ARG A 22 -21.00 4.59 19.00
C ARG A 22 -19.68 4.74 19.75
N PHE A 23 -19.69 5.34 20.93
CA PHE A 23 -18.46 5.62 21.69
C PHE A 23 -17.82 4.35 22.30
N SER A 24 -18.62 3.34 22.65
CA SER A 24 -18.11 2.09 23.21
C SER A 24 -17.78 1.05 22.14
N TYR A 25 -18.41 1.12 20.96
CA TYR A 25 -18.18 0.16 19.87
C TYR A 25 -17.11 0.63 18.88
N PHE A 26 -16.87 1.93 18.75
CA PHE A 26 -15.78 2.48 17.93
C PHE A 26 -14.73 3.14 18.80
N THR A 27 -13.70 2.39 19.21
CA THR A 27 -12.59 2.91 20.00
C THR A 27 -11.40 3.28 19.09
N ARG A 28 -10.43 4.06 19.61
CA ARG A 28 -9.29 4.59 18.82
C ARG A 28 -9.74 5.24 17.49
N ASN A 29 -10.88 5.92 17.54
CA ASN A 29 -11.56 6.45 16.36
C ASN A 29 -10.88 7.74 15.87
N LEU A 30 -10.49 7.77 14.60
CA LEU A 30 -9.94 8.91 13.89
C LEU A 30 -10.73 9.11 12.60
N ASN A 31 -11.35 10.28 12.44
CA ASN A 31 -12.03 10.66 11.20
C ASN A 31 -11.44 11.99 10.73
N LEU A 32 -10.96 12.03 9.49
CA LEU A 32 -10.37 13.20 8.86
C LEU A 32 -11.04 13.40 7.51
N SER A 33 -11.42 14.64 7.23
CA SER A 33 -11.87 15.07 5.90
C SER A 33 -11.13 16.36 5.57
N ALA A 34 -10.22 16.28 4.61
CA ALA A 34 -9.42 17.42 4.16
C ALA A 34 -8.94 17.20 2.73
N ASP A 35 -8.91 18.26 1.93
CA ASP A 35 -8.34 18.27 0.56
C ASP A 35 -8.92 17.21 -0.38
N GLY A 36 -10.21 16.89 -0.23
CA GLY A 36 -10.90 15.89 -1.06
C GLY A 36 -10.70 14.44 -0.62
N GLU A 37 -9.98 14.19 0.48
CA GLU A 37 -9.79 12.85 1.04
C GLU A 37 -10.65 12.63 2.30
N LEU A 38 -11.31 11.47 2.38
CA LEU A 38 -12.01 10.98 3.56
C LEU A 38 -11.21 9.82 4.16
N TYR A 39 -10.72 9.99 5.39
CA TYR A 39 -10.02 8.95 6.14
C TYR A 39 -10.79 8.63 7.42
N CYS A 40 -11.12 7.35 7.61
CA CYS A 40 -11.81 6.85 8.80
C CYS A 40 -11.10 5.60 9.32
N SER A 41 -10.73 5.57 10.59
CA SER A 41 -10.18 4.38 11.25
C SER A 41 -10.74 4.24 12.67
N ALA A 42 -11.02 3.02 13.11
CA ALA A 42 -11.39 2.70 14.48
C ALA A 42 -11.15 1.21 14.74
N ASP A 43 -10.98 0.82 16.00
CA ASP A 43 -11.30 -0.55 16.38
C ASP A 43 -12.80 -0.67 16.52
N VAL A 44 -13.35 -1.75 15.97
CA VAL A 44 -14.78 -2.00 15.97
C VAL A 44 -15.07 -3.17 16.88
N ASN A 45 -15.96 -2.98 17.86
CA ASN A 45 -16.50 -4.10 18.62
C ASN A 45 -17.44 -4.91 17.72
N ILE A 46 -17.08 -6.18 17.50
CA ILE A 46 -17.77 -7.12 16.60
C ILE A 46 -18.61 -8.17 17.36
N SER A 47 -18.90 -7.95 18.65
CA SER A 47 -19.76 -8.86 19.44
C SER A 47 -21.24 -8.85 19.04
N GLY A 48 -21.64 -7.94 18.14
CA GLY A 48 -23.04 -7.59 17.90
C GLY A 48 -23.65 -6.74 19.02
N TRP A 49 -24.90 -6.32 18.84
CA TRP A 49 -25.67 -5.55 19.82
C TRP A 49 -26.99 -6.23 20.14
N SER A 50 -27.35 -6.36 21.42
CA SER A 50 -28.57 -7.08 21.83
C SER A 50 -29.87 -6.41 21.41
N GLN A 51 -29.86 -5.10 21.18
CA GLN A 51 -31.08 -4.34 20.82
C GLN A 51 -31.34 -4.31 19.30
N SER A 52 -30.38 -4.75 18.47
CA SER A 52 -30.55 -4.79 17.01
C SER A 52 -29.64 -5.86 16.39
N LYS A 53 -30.25 -6.75 15.59
CA LYS A 53 -29.56 -7.80 14.82
C LYS A 53 -28.80 -7.24 13.60
N GLU A 54 -29.07 -5.99 13.24
CA GLU A 54 -28.49 -5.29 12.10
C GLU A 54 -27.05 -4.81 12.39
N VAL A 55 -26.65 -4.72 13.67
CA VAL A 55 -25.24 -4.50 14.02
C VAL A 55 -24.47 -5.80 13.81
N PHE A 56 -23.43 -5.71 12.98
CA PHE A 56 -22.58 -6.85 12.63
C PHE A 56 -22.10 -7.62 13.87
N LYS A 57 -22.38 -8.93 13.88
CA LYS A 57 -21.86 -9.89 14.85
C LYS A 57 -20.95 -10.87 14.13
N TYR A 58 -19.71 -10.96 14.60
CA TYR A 58 -18.73 -11.86 14.03
C TYR A 58 -18.99 -13.31 14.45
N ASP A 59 -18.95 -14.21 13.47
CA ASP A 59 -18.94 -15.66 13.62
C ASP A 59 -17.62 -16.19 13.02
N PRO A 60 -16.73 -16.78 13.83
CA PRO A 60 -15.43 -17.26 13.36
C PRO A 60 -15.51 -18.44 12.39
N THR A 61 -16.66 -19.12 12.30
CA THR A 61 -16.89 -20.23 11.38
C THR A 61 -17.43 -19.77 10.03
N GLN A 62 -17.92 -18.53 9.95
CA GLN A 62 -18.58 -17.99 8.77
C GLN A 62 -17.62 -17.18 7.88
N SER A 63 -17.76 -17.40 6.57
CA SER A 63 -17.06 -16.63 5.55
C SER A 63 -17.81 -15.35 5.22
N TYR A 64 -17.09 -14.23 5.17
CA TYR A 64 -17.63 -12.92 4.87
C TYR A 64 -17.06 -12.35 3.58
N TYR A 65 -17.89 -11.62 2.86
CA TYR A 65 -17.45 -10.65 1.85
C TYR A 65 -17.25 -9.32 2.55
N ILE A 66 -16.13 -8.64 2.28
CA ILE A 66 -15.94 -7.25 2.65
C ILE A 66 -16.30 -6.41 1.43
N LEU A 67 -17.33 -5.60 1.58
CA LEU A 67 -17.77 -4.66 0.56
C LEU A 67 -17.29 -3.27 0.97
N LEU A 68 -16.53 -2.63 0.10
CA LEU A 68 -16.14 -1.23 0.24
C LEU A 68 -16.84 -0.42 -0.84
N ALA A 69 -17.51 0.65 -0.43
CA ALA A 69 -18.25 1.54 -1.31
C ALA A 69 -17.95 2.99 -0.98
N SER A 70 -17.99 3.86 -1.99
CA SER A 70 -17.88 5.31 -1.84
C SER A 70 -19.01 6.00 -2.59
N GLY A 71 -19.60 7.03 -2.00
CA GLY A 71 -20.72 7.77 -2.58
C GLY A 71 -21.05 9.03 -1.80
N PHE A 72 -22.01 9.78 -2.33
CA PHE A 72 -22.52 10.99 -1.69
C PHE A 72 -23.47 10.63 -0.53
N THR A 73 -23.71 11.61 0.34
CA THR A 73 -24.63 11.51 1.47
C THR A 73 -25.56 12.71 1.49
N ASP A 74 -26.75 12.54 2.02
CA ASP A 74 -27.70 13.63 2.28
C ASP A 74 -28.11 13.67 3.76
N THR A 75 -29.17 14.41 4.09
CA THR A 75 -29.70 14.50 5.46
C THR A 75 -30.32 13.20 5.94
N GLN A 76 -30.68 12.28 5.04
CA GLN A 76 -31.34 11.01 5.34
C GLN A 76 -30.37 9.83 5.39
N GLY A 77 -29.21 9.89 4.73
CA GLY A 77 -28.22 8.83 4.83
C GLY A 77 -27.21 8.77 3.68
N LEU A 78 -26.81 7.53 3.35
CA LEU A 78 -25.93 7.25 2.22
C LEU A 78 -26.78 7.14 0.95
N LEU A 79 -26.42 7.88 -0.10
CA LEU A 79 -27.06 7.78 -1.40
C LEU A 79 -26.59 6.51 -2.15
N PRO A 80 -27.33 6.05 -3.18
CA PRO A 80 -26.88 4.96 -4.03
C PRO A 80 -25.48 5.22 -4.57
N HIS A 81 -24.56 4.29 -4.28
CA HIS A 81 -23.17 4.39 -4.66
C HIS A 81 -22.93 3.67 -5.99
N LYS A 82 -22.02 4.19 -6.82
CA LYS A 82 -21.71 3.64 -8.16
C LYS A 82 -20.45 2.77 -8.18
N HIS A 83 -19.56 2.95 -7.21
CA HIS A 83 -18.29 2.24 -7.12
C HIS A 83 -18.29 1.31 -5.91
N THR A 84 -18.09 0.02 -6.17
CA THR A 84 -17.94 -1.02 -5.15
C THR A 84 -16.70 -1.85 -5.42
N PHE A 85 -15.99 -2.15 -4.34
CA PHE A 85 -15.01 -3.22 -4.31
C PHE A 85 -15.56 -4.32 -3.44
N VAL A 86 -15.58 -5.53 -3.98
CA VAL A 86 -16.05 -6.72 -3.27
C VAL A 86 -14.85 -7.65 -3.10
N SER A 87 -14.52 -7.98 -1.85
CA SER A 87 -13.49 -8.98 -1.58
C SER A 87 -13.95 -10.36 -2.04
N THR A 88 -13.04 -11.32 -2.11
CA THR A 88 -13.44 -12.72 -2.12
C THR A 88 -13.96 -13.12 -0.73
N PRO A 89 -14.80 -14.16 -0.62
CA PRO A 89 -15.28 -14.58 0.68
C PRO A 89 -14.10 -15.05 1.53
N ARG A 90 -13.94 -14.54 2.76
CA ARG A 90 -12.84 -14.90 3.70
C ARG A 90 -13.34 -15.04 5.14
N LEU A 91 -12.73 -15.91 5.95
CA LEU A 91 -12.91 -15.80 7.41
C LEU A 91 -12.10 -14.56 7.84
N LEU A 92 -12.63 -13.74 8.73
CA LEU A 92 -11.91 -12.52 9.13
C LEU A 92 -10.68 -12.82 10.02
N ASP A 93 -10.58 -14.03 10.57
CA ASP A 93 -9.47 -14.53 11.39
C ASP A 93 -8.57 -15.56 10.66
N ALA A 94 -8.84 -15.87 9.39
CA ALA A 94 -8.03 -16.84 8.62
C ALA A 94 -6.62 -16.34 8.25
N ASP A 95 -6.25 -15.13 8.66
CA ASP A 95 -4.87 -14.64 8.60
C ASP A 95 -3.99 -15.22 9.73
N ASN A 96 -4.44 -16.28 10.44
CA ASN A 96 -3.72 -16.96 11.53
C ASN A 96 -3.74 -18.51 11.35
N SER A 97 -3.09 -19.13 10.38
CA SER A 97 -1.77 -19.78 10.47
C SER A 97 -1.80 -20.94 9.47
N VAL A 98 -0.83 -21.02 8.57
CA VAL A 98 -0.54 -22.28 7.86
C VAL A 98 0.84 -22.70 8.34
N ASP A 99 1.04 -23.95 8.76
CA ASP A 99 2.33 -24.41 9.27
C ASP A 99 3.43 -24.11 8.24
N GLY A 100 4.51 -23.45 8.69
CA GLY A 100 5.61 -22.97 7.84
C GLY A 100 5.33 -21.66 7.07
N PHE A 101 4.10 -21.15 7.07
CA PHE A 101 3.73 -19.88 6.44
C PHE A 101 3.54 -18.81 7.50
N ASN A 102 4.51 -17.90 7.61
CA ASN A 102 4.36 -16.74 8.46
C ASN A 102 3.25 -15.85 7.87
N ASN A 103 2.13 -15.67 8.56
CA ASN A 103 1.08 -14.74 8.15
C ASN A 103 0.94 -13.53 9.08
N SER A 104 1.81 -13.39 10.09
CA SER A 104 1.72 -12.33 11.10
C SER A 104 1.82 -10.92 10.51
N THR A 105 2.39 -10.78 9.31
CA THR A 105 2.55 -9.51 8.61
C THR A 105 1.73 -9.39 7.33
N CYS A 106 0.79 -10.31 7.09
CA CYS A 106 -0.20 -10.20 6.02
C CYS A 106 -1.04 -8.93 6.19
N GLY A 107 -1.29 -8.22 5.09
CA GLY A 107 -2.09 -6.98 5.14
C GLY A 107 -1.35 -5.78 5.71
N THR A 108 -0.11 -5.94 6.18
CA THR A 108 0.74 -4.84 6.67
C THR A 108 1.99 -4.69 5.81
N THR A 109 2.91 -5.66 5.86
CA THR A 109 4.20 -5.58 5.15
C THR A 109 4.27 -6.48 3.92
N LYS A 110 3.36 -7.47 3.83
CA LYS A 110 3.24 -8.39 2.71
C LYS A 110 1.78 -8.66 2.35
N GLY A 111 1.54 -8.92 1.08
CA GLY A 111 0.22 -9.34 0.59
C GLY A 111 0.09 -10.84 0.78
N CYS A 112 -1.11 -11.30 1.15
CA CYS A 112 -1.39 -12.71 1.31
C CYS A 112 -2.70 -13.10 0.63
N PHE A 113 -2.74 -14.33 0.15
CA PHE A 113 -3.95 -14.95 -0.36
C PHE A 113 -3.97 -16.41 0.07
N ILE A 114 -4.92 -16.75 0.95
CA ILE A 114 -5.03 -18.05 1.60
C ILE A 114 -6.36 -18.67 1.15
N SER A 115 -6.28 -19.87 0.58
CA SER A 115 -7.41 -20.67 0.13
C SER A 115 -8.11 -21.33 1.30
N LYS A 116 -9.42 -21.54 1.14
CA LYS A 116 -10.25 -22.27 2.11
C LYS A 116 -10.47 -23.73 1.74
N LYS A 117 -9.85 -24.18 0.66
CA LYS A 117 -9.96 -25.57 0.23
C LYS A 117 -9.24 -26.47 1.22
N SER A 118 -9.57 -27.75 1.21
CA SER A 118 -9.05 -28.74 2.16
C SER A 118 -7.52 -28.83 2.19
N ASN A 119 -6.84 -28.44 1.12
CA ASN A 119 -5.38 -28.40 1.04
C ASN A 119 -4.75 -27.11 1.58
N ALA A 120 -5.54 -26.15 2.10
CA ALA A 120 -5.05 -24.92 2.73
C ALA A 120 -3.96 -24.17 1.92
N MET A 121 -4.11 -24.13 0.59
CA MET A 121 -3.08 -23.52 -0.27
C MET A 121 -3.00 -22.01 -0.04
N ALA A 122 -1.80 -21.46 0.03
CA ALA A 122 -1.60 -20.04 0.26
C ALA A 122 -0.41 -19.49 -0.52
N VAL A 123 -0.50 -18.19 -0.84
CA VAL A 123 0.61 -17.39 -1.35
C VAL A 123 0.79 -16.15 -0.48
N SER A 124 2.04 -15.78 -0.19
CA SER A 124 2.40 -14.43 0.25
C SER A 124 3.42 -13.81 -0.68
N TYR A 125 3.37 -12.49 -0.83
CA TYR A 125 4.26 -11.75 -1.69
C TYR A 125 4.62 -10.38 -1.10
N LYS A 126 5.83 -9.89 -1.38
CA LYS A 126 6.29 -8.53 -1.08
C LYS A 126 7.23 -8.06 -2.18
N ILE A 127 6.96 -6.89 -2.77
CA ILE A 127 7.87 -6.27 -3.73
C ILE A 127 9.05 -5.63 -3.00
N THR A 128 10.27 -5.86 -3.47
CA THR A 128 11.49 -5.26 -2.95
C THR A 128 12.24 -4.52 -4.07
N ALA A 129 12.92 -3.43 -3.71
CA ALA A 129 13.70 -2.67 -4.68
C ALA A 129 14.99 -3.45 -4.99
N PRO A 130 15.49 -3.45 -6.25
CA PRO A 130 15.00 -2.68 -7.41
C PRO A 130 14.12 -3.49 -8.41
N GLY A 131 13.14 -4.27 -7.95
CA GLY A 131 12.25 -5.06 -8.83
C GLY A 131 12.26 -6.56 -8.56
N PHE A 132 12.51 -6.94 -7.31
CA PHE A 132 12.42 -8.32 -6.84
C PHE A 132 11.09 -8.52 -6.11
N MET A 133 10.66 -9.77 -6.01
CA MET A 133 9.48 -10.17 -5.25
C MET A 133 9.87 -11.30 -4.30
N GLN A 134 9.77 -11.06 -2.99
CA GLN A 134 9.77 -12.15 -2.03
C GLN A 134 8.44 -12.87 -2.12
N ILE A 135 8.45 -14.16 -2.43
CA ILE A 135 7.24 -14.98 -2.56
C ILE A 135 7.33 -16.23 -1.69
N GLN A 136 6.21 -16.66 -1.12
CA GLN A 136 6.08 -17.93 -0.41
C GLN A 136 4.80 -18.62 -0.86
N LEU A 137 4.89 -19.92 -1.13
CA LEU A 137 3.80 -20.80 -1.52
C LEU A 137 3.74 -21.98 -0.54
N THR A 138 2.55 -22.30 -0.04
CA THR A 138 2.37 -23.47 0.85
C THR A 138 1.07 -24.20 0.55
N MET A 139 1.04 -25.51 0.74
CA MET A 139 -0.19 -26.30 0.79
C MET A 139 0.00 -27.60 1.58
N LYS A 140 -1.08 -28.13 2.13
CA LYS A 140 -1.16 -29.50 2.65
C LYS A 140 -1.27 -30.50 1.49
N THR A 141 -0.47 -31.56 1.53
CA THR A 141 -0.45 -32.62 0.52
C THR A 141 0.02 -33.95 1.11
N ALA A 142 -0.60 -35.04 0.68
CA ALA A 142 -0.09 -36.39 0.95
C ALA A 142 0.94 -36.84 -0.10
N ALA A 143 1.04 -36.14 -1.24
CA ALA A 143 1.95 -36.47 -2.31
C ALA A 143 3.37 -35.97 -2.00
N THR A 144 4.36 -36.84 -2.21
CA THR A 144 5.79 -36.56 -2.02
C THR A 144 6.54 -36.31 -3.34
N SER A 145 5.88 -36.52 -4.48
CA SER A 145 6.40 -36.27 -5.84
C SER A 145 5.24 -36.06 -6.81
N SER A 146 5.52 -35.63 -8.05
CA SER A 146 4.51 -35.42 -9.10
C SER A 146 3.36 -34.52 -8.63
N VAL A 147 3.70 -33.41 -7.97
CA VAL A 147 2.76 -32.49 -7.32
C VAL A 147 3.16 -31.05 -7.58
N TYR A 148 2.18 -30.13 -7.65
CA TYR A 148 2.44 -28.71 -7.76
C TYR A 148 1.47 -27.84 -6.97
N LEU A 149 1.96 -26.64 -6.63
CA LEU A 149 1.19 -25.46 -6.28
C LEU A 149 1.66 -24.31 -7.17
N ALA A 150 0.72 -23.62 -7.81
CA ALA A 150 1.02 -22.54 -8.75
C ALA A 150 0.19 -21.30 -8.46
N VAL A 151 0.76 -20.14 -8.76
CA VAL A 151 0.08 -18.85 -8.79
C VAL A 151 0.16 -18.26 -10.20
N GLY A 152 -0.99 -18.03 -10.81
CA GLY A 152 -1.13 -17.25 -12.04
C GLY A 152 -1.37 -15.77 -11.71
N PHE A 153 -0.72 -14.89 -12.46
CA PHE A 153 -0.92 -13.44 -12.39
C PHE A 153 -1.79 -13.00 -13.57
N SER A 154 -3.10 -12.86 -13.34
CA SER A 154 -4.08 -12.55 -14.39
C SER A 154 -4.59 -11.11 -14.32
N LEU A 155 -5.09 -10.61 -15.44
CA LEU A 155 -5.79 -9.32 -15.56
C LEU A 155 -7.29 -9.44 -15.28
N ASP A 156 -7.82 -10.66 -15.20
CA ASP A 156 -9.21 -10.96 -14.88
C ASP A 156 -9.32 -12.11 -13.87
N ASN A 157 -10.55 -12.48 -13.51
CA ASN A 157 -10.81 -13.53 -12.52
C ASN A 157 -10.85 -14.95 -13.13
N SER A 158 -10.36 -15.13 -14.34
CA SER A 158 -10.42 -16.38 -15.10
C SER A 158 -9.01 -16.80 -15.54
N MET A 159 -8.78 -18.12 -15.60
CA MET A 159 -7.56 -18.65 -16.19
C MET A 159 -7.62 -18.45 -17.71
N GLY A 160 -6.57 -17.81 -18.23
CA GLY A 160 -6.39 -17.51 -19.63
C GLY A 160 -4.90 -17.45 -19.99
N ASN A 161 -4.49 -16.43 -20.73
CA ASN A 161 -3.09 -16.23 -21.10
C ASN A 161 -2.33 -15.55 -19.96
N ASP A 162 -1.99 -16.32 -18.93
CA ASP A 162 -1.41 -15.81 -17.68
C ASP A 162 0.04 -16.25 -17.49
N ASN A 163 0.87 -15.38 -16.92
CA ASN A 163 2.18 -15.79 -16.42
C ASN A 163 2.02 -16.55 -15.10
N VAL A 164 2.83 -17.59 -14.90
CA VAL A 164 2.71 -18.48 -13.75
C VAL A 164 4.07 -18.60 -13.05
N ILE A 165 4.05 -18.45 -11.73
CA ILE A 165 5.12 -18.93 -10.86
C ILE A 165 4.59 -20.16 -10.15
N GLU A 166 5.33 -21.26 -10.24
CA GLU A 166 4.94 -22.54 -9.64
C GLU A 166 6.03 -23.10 -8.76
N CYS A 167 5.61 -23.87 -7.77
CA CYS A 167 6.42 -24.77 -6.96
C CYS A 167 5.98 -26.19 -7.31
N SER A 168 6.83 -26.93 -8.04
CA SER A 168 6.46 -28.22 -8.62
C SER A 168 7.59 -29.24 -8.54
N ALA A 169 7.22 -30.48 -8.21
CA ALA A 169 8.04 -31.66 -8.37
C ALA A 169 7.49 -32.43 -9.57
N LEU A 170 8.06 -32.22 -10.76
CA LEU A 170 7.66 -32.98 -11.95
C LEU A 170 8.00 -34.45 -11.75
N THR A 171 7.41 -35.33 -12.56
CA THR A 171 7.66 -36.77 -12.44
C THR A 171 9.15 -37.07 -12.65
N GLY A 172 9.85 -37.47 -11.58
CA GLY A 172 11.29 -37.74 -11.59
C GLY A 172 12.19 -36.55 -11.24
N GLU A 173 11.61 -35.37 -10.97
CA GLU A 173 12.36 -34.17 -10.55
C GLU A 173 12.18 -33.87 -9.06
N SER A 174 13.18 -33.23 -8.46
CA SER A 174 13.04 -32.62 -7.14
C SER A 174 12.05 -31.45 -7.17
N LEU A 175 11.44 -31.17 -6.02
CA LEU A 175 10.63 -29.96 -5.85
C LEU A 175 11.50 -28.72 -6.09
N SER A 176 11.04 -27.82 -6.95
CA SER A 176 11.66 -26.52 -7.16
C SER A 176 10.64 -25.49 -7.62
N MET A 177 10.98 -24.22 -7.47
CA MET A 177 10.28 -23.12 -8.10
C MET A 177 10.67 -23.03 -9.58
N LYS A 178 9.69 -22.70 -10.44
CA LYS A 178 9.86 -22.59 -11.89
C LYS A 178 8.96 -21.49 -12.45
N PHE A 179 9.36 -20.88 -13.56
CA PHE A 179 8.42 -20.12 -14.38
C PHE A 179 7.69 -21.03 -15.37
N SER A 180 6.40 -20.76 -15.56
CA SER A 180 5.60 -21.29 -16.65
C SER A 180 4.61 -20.24 -17.10
N TYR A 181 3.81 -20.55 -18.11
CA TYR A 181 2.72 -19.67 -18.53
C TYR A 181 1.54 -20.52 -19.00
N ASN A 182 0.36 -19.92 -18.99
CA ASN A 182 -0.82 -20.55 -19.55
C ASN A 182 -1.04 -20.05 -20.98
N ALA A 183 -1.29 -20.98 -21.90
CA ALA A 183 -1.82 -20.70 -23.22
C ALA A 183 -3.29 -21.14 -23.23
N GLY A 184 -4.20 -20.18 -23.08
CA GLY A 184 -5.61 -20.44 -22.81
C GLY A 184 -5.79 -21.14 -21.45
N LYS A 185 -6.15 -22.42 -21.45
CA LYS A 185 -6.36 -23.19 -20.21
C LYS A 185 -5.31 -24.27 -19.96
N ASN A 186 -4.22 -24.25 -20.72
CA ASN A 186 -3.16 -25.24 -20.65
C ASN A 186 -1.88 -24.58 -20.14
N ASN A 187 -1.27 -25.21 -19.14
CA ASN A 187 0.05 -24.80 -18.68
C ASN A 187 1.14 -25.26 -19.66
N VAL A 188 2.09 -24.37 -19.96
CA VAL A 188 3.17 -24.57 -20.92
C VAL A 188 4.51 -24.19 -20.29
N ARG A 189 5.52 -25.02 -20.54
CA ARG A 189 6.91 -24.75 -20.15
C ARG A 189 7.54 -23.70 -21.05
N ILE A 190 8.29 -22.78 -20.45
CA ILE A 190 9.05 -21.77 -21.17
C ILE A 190 10.37 -22.39 -21.62
N LYS A 191 10.65 -22.37 -22.92
CA LYS A 191 11.87 -22.96 -23.48
C LYS A 191 13.09 -22.20 -22.96
N GLY A 192 14.05 -22.91 -22.35
CA GLY A 192 15.29 -22.34 -21.83
C GLY A 192 15.18 -21.71 -20.43
N GLU A 193 14.01 -21.78 -19.78
CA GLU A 193 13.80 -21.28 -18.42
C GLU A 193 14.75 -21.91 -17.40
N GLU A 194 15.09 -23.18 -17.60
CA GLU A 194 16.03 -23.92 -16.76
C GLU A 194 17.41 -23.24 -16.67
N THR A 195 17.80 -22.48 -17.71
CA THR A 195 19.10 -21.79 -17.75
C THR A 195 19.13 -20.52 -16.90
N ILE A 196 17.97 -19.92 -16.60
CA ILE A 196 17.85 -18.68 -15.83
C ILE A 196 17.42 -18.91 -14.39
N ARG A 197 16.98 -20.13 -14.04
CA ARG A 197 16.35 -20.45 -12.75
C ARG A 197 17.19 -20.02 -11.55
N ALA A 198 18.49 -20.34 -11.56
CA ALA A 198 19.41 -19.98 -10.46
C ALA A 198 19.65 -18.47 -10.30
N GLN A 199 19.47 -17.67 -11.37
CA GLN A 199 19.62 -16.22 -11.34
C GLN A 199 18.33 -15.54 -10.89
N TYR A 200 17.19 -16.05 -11.36
CA TYR A 200 15.87 -15.45 -11.14
C TYR A 200 15.21 -15.89 -9.84
N PHE A 201 15.46 -17.10 -9.35
CA PHE A 201 15.00 -17.58 -8.04
C PHE A 201 16.16 -17.60 -7.05
N GLN A 202 16.29 -16.55 -6.27
CA GLN A 202 17.36 -16.38 -5.28
C GLN A 202 16.89 -16.80 -3.89
N ASN A 203 17.79 -17.36 -3.08
CA ASN A 203 17.49 -17.85 -1.73
C ASN A 203 16.29 -18.82 -1.71
N GLU A 204 16.23 -19.71 -2.70
CA GLU A 204 15.14 -20.66 -2.84
C GLU A 204 15.17 -21.68 -1.70
N THR A 205 14.00 -21.90 -1.08
CA THR A 205 13.73 -23.05 -0.21
C THR A 205 12.57 -23.81 -0.80
N ALA A 206 12.72 -25.10 -1.05
CA ALA A 206 11.67 -25.97 -1.57
C ALA A 206 11.67 -27.29 -0.81
N THR A 207 10.60 -27.59 -0.08
CA THR A 207 10.48 -28.80 0.75
C THR A 207 9.09 -29.42 0.69
N ILE A 208 9.04 -30.74 0.85
CA ILE A 208 7.81 -31.48 1.17
C ILE A 208 8.10 -32.25 2.45
N THR A 209 7.63 -31.74 3.58
CA THR A 209 7.89 -32.31 4.90
C THR A 209 6.61 -32.32 5.71
N ASP A 210 6.36 -33.40 6.46
CA ASP A 210 5.19 -33.54 7.36
C ASP A 210 3.85 -33.23 6.68
N GLY A 211 3.69 -33.68 5.44
CA GLY A 211 2.48 -33.47 4.66
C GLY A 211 2.24 -32.02 4.21
N THR A 212 3.28 -31.18 4.22
CA THR A 212 3.23 -29.79 3.77
C THR A 212 4.26 -29.55 2.67
N LEU A 213 3.80 -29.08 1.51
CA LEU A 213 4.64 -28.56 0.44
C LEU A 213 4.86 -27.08 0.70
N TYR A 214 6.13 -26.66 0.78
CA TYR A 214 6.53 -25.28 1.02
C TYR A 214 7.59 -24.85 0.02
N CYS A 215 7.37 -23.71 -0.62
CA CYS A 215 8.36 -23.03 -1.44
C CYS A 215 8.49 -21.56 -1.05
N SER A 216 9.70 -21.04 -1.00
CA SER A 216 9.96 -19.61 -0.89
C SER A 216 11.16 -19.20 -1.72
N ALA A 217 11.14 -17.99 -2.27
CA ALA A 217 12.25 -17.42 -3.00
C ALA A 217 12.16 -15.88 -3.05
N THR A 218 13.28 -15.25 -3.38
CA THR A 218 13.32 -13.88 -3.90
C THR A 218 13.41 -13.95 -5.42
N VAL A 219 12.33 -13.55 -6.09
CA VAL A 219 12.15 -13.71 -7.54
C VAL A 219 12.47 -12.41 -8.26
N ASP A 220 13.28 -12.45 -9.30
CA ASP A 220 13.44 -11.31 -10.23
C ASP A 220 12.19 -11.18 -11.11
N VAL A 221 11.42 -10.12 -10.92
CA VAL A 221 10.15 -9.88 -11.62
C VAL A 221 10.26 -8.74 -12.64
N ARG A 222 11.48 -8.40 -13.08
CA ARG A 222 11.73 -7.44 -14.17
C ARG A 222 11.46 -8.03 -15.56
N GLY A 223 11.09 -9.30 -15.61
CA GLY A 223 10.84 -10.04 -16.84
C GLY A 223 12.11 -10.65 -17.44
N TRP A 224 11.91 -11.46 -18.47
CA TRP A 224 12.99 -12.06 -19.25
C TRP A 224 12.75 -11.81 -20.74
N ALA A 225 13.58 -10.97 -21.36
CA ALA A 225 13.38 -10.53 -22.73
C ALA A 225 13.29 -11.69 -23.75
N SER A 226 14.09 -12.75 -23.58
CA SER A 226 14.07 -13.91 -24.48
C SER A 226 12.80 -14.77 -24.36
N SER A 227 11.93 -14.51 -23.39
CA SER A 227 10.70 -15.27 -23.17
C SER A 227 9.49 -14.75 -23.97
N ASN A 228 9.63 -13.66 -24.73
CA ASN A 228 8.49 -13.02 -25.42
C ASN A 228 7.30 -12.72 -24.51
N GLY A 229 7.55 -12.31 -23.26
CA GLY A 229 6.51 -11.98 -22.27
C GLY A 229 5.90 -13.18 -21.55
N GLN A 230 6.48 -14.38 -21.66
CA GLN A 230 6.00 -15.58 -20.95
C GLN A 230 6.46 -15.61 -19.48
N VAL A 231 7.56 -14.94 -19.13
CA VAL A 231 7.95 -14.73 -17.72
C VAL A 231 7.22 -13.51 -17.16
N PHE A 232 6.68 -13.67 -15.95
CA PHE A 232 5.96 -12.60 -15.26
C PHE A 232 6.82 -11.34 -15.13
N THR A 233 6.28 -10.21 -15.57
CA THR A 233 6.89 -8.89 -15.47
C THR A 233 6.01 -8.00 -14.62
N TYR A 234 6.52 -7.60 -13.46
CA TYR A 234 5.81 -6.75 -12.53
C TYR A 234 5.65 -5.33 -13.08
N ASN A 235 4.43 -4.80 -13.01
CA ASN A 235 4.11 -3.41 -13.28
C ASN A 235 3.43 -2.80 -12.04
N GLU A 236 4.00 -1.72 -11.52
CA GLU A 236 3.52 -1.03 -10.32
C GLU A 236 2.11 -0.42 -10.46
N ASN A 237 1.71 -0.08 -11.69
CA ASN A 237 0.41 0.53 -12.00
C ASN A 237 -0.64 -0.50 -12.39
N GLN A 238 -0.25 -1.78 -12.44
CA GLN A 238 -1.14 -2.86 -12.82
C GLN A 238 -1.77 -3.52 -11.59
N THR A 239 -3.08 -3.72 -11.68
CA THR A 239 -3.84 -4.56 -10.75
C THR A 239 -3.90 -5.96 -11.31
N TYR A 240 -3.65 -6.96 -10.45
CA TYR A 240 -3.65 -8.38 -10.82
C TYR A 240 -4.67 -9.15 -9.97
N TYR A 241 -5.22 -10.20 -10.57
CA TYR A 241 -5.84 -11.31 -9.87
C TYR A 241 -4.79 -12.40 -9.65
N LEU A 242 -4.72 -12.94 -8.44
CA LEU A 242 -3.90 -14.11 -8.13
C LEU A 242 -4.77 -15.36 -8.27
N LEU A 243 -4.38 -16.25 -9.17
CA LEU A 243 -5.08 -17.50 -9.45
C LEU A 243 -4.26 -18.65 -8.84
N LEU A 244 -4.70 -19.16 -7.69
CA LEU A 244 -4.06 -20.33 -7.07
C LEU A 244 -4.61 -21.61 -7.66
N ALA A 245 -3.72 -22.53 -7.99
CA ALA A 245 -4.05 -23.85 -8.48
C ALA A 245 -3.11 -24.91 -7.89
N ALA A 246 -3.68 -26.04 -7.50
CA ALA A 246 -2.92 -27.19 -7.04
C ALA A 246 -3.38 -28.47 -7.73
N GLY A 247 -2.43 -29.37 -7.97
CA GLY A 247 -2.70 -30.64 -8.65
C GLY A 247 -1.48 -31.52 -8.79
N SER A 248 -1.63 -32.55 -9.62
CA SER A 248 -0.54 -33.46 -9.97
C SER A 248 0.32 -32.87 -11.09
N ALA A 249 1.62 -33.10 -11.02
CA ALA A 249 2.55 -32.73 -12.07
C ALA A 249 2.86 -33.96 -12.96
N LEU A 250 3.11 -33.73 -14.24
CA LEU A 250 3.54 -34.74 -15.22
C LEU A 250 5.05 -34.62 -15.45
N SER A 251 5.62 -35.40 -16.36
CA SER A 251 7.05 -35.32 -16.70
C SER A 251 7.44 -34.00 -17.37
N THR A 252 6.53 -33.35 -18.09
CA THR A 252 6.83 -32.16 -18.91
C THR A 252 5.87 -30.99 -18.69
N SER A 253 4.84 -31.15 -17.87
CA SER A 253 3.79 -30.14 -17.68
C SER A 253 3.06 -30.31 -16.36
N LEU A 254 2.20 -29.35 -16.03
CA LEU A 254 1.26 -29.47 -14.93
C LEU A 254 -0.04 -30.12 -15.44
N ALA A 255 -0.56 -31.12 -14.72
CA ALA A 255 -1.87 -31.68 -15.03
C ALA A 255 -2.99 -30.70 -14.67
N GLN A 256 -4.18 -30.93 -15.21
CA GLN A 256 -5.36 -30.14 -14.88
C GLN A 256 -5.62 -30.13 -13.37
N HIS A 257 -5.64 -28.93 -12.78
CA HIS A 257 -5.95 -28.76 -11.36
C HIS A 257 -7.41 -29.12 -11.08
N LYS A 258 -7.66 -29.69 -9.89
CA LYS A 258 -9.02 -29.86 -9.34
C LYS A 258 -9.32 -28.85 -8.24
N ILE A 259 -8.28 -28.28 -7.64
CA ILE A 259 -8.40 -27.36 -6.52
C ILE A 259 -7.87 -26.00 -6.96
N THR A 260 -8.73 -24.98 -6.92
CA THR A 260 -8.40 -23.61 -7.31
C THR A 260 -9.02 -22.59 -6.39
N GLU A 261 -8.40 -21.42 -6.32
CA GLU A 261 -8.94 -20.24 -5.65
C GLU A 261 -8.54 -18.99 -6.44
N VAL A 262 -9.46 -18.02 -6.56
CA VAL A 262 -9.21 -16.76 -7.25
C VAL A 262 -9.25 -15.63 -6.23
N SER A 263 -8.26 -14.74 -6.26
CA SER A 263 -8.21 -13.60 -5.34
C SER A 263 -9.11 -12.45 -5.80
N SER A 264 -9.37 -11.48 -4.92
CA SER A 264 -9.81 -10.15 -5.35
C SER A 264 -8.69 -9.45 -6.14
N PRO A 265 -9.02 -8.51 -7.04
CA PRO A 265 -8.02 -7.69 -7.72
C PRO A 265 -7.19 -6.93 -6.69
N ARG A 266 -5.87 -6.87 -6.90
CA ARG A 266 -4.92 -6.25 -5.97
C ARG A 266 -3.70 -5.71 -6.71
N ARG A 267 -3.12 -4.62 -6.21
CA ARG A 267 -1.83 -4.14 -6.72
C ARG A 267 -0.73 -4.78 -5.90
N LEU A 268 0.27 -5.34 -6.56
CA LEU A 268 1.40 -5.96 -5.86
C LEU A 268 2.23 -4.88 -5.12
N SER A 269 2.19 -3.64 -5.60
CA SER A 269 2.81 -2.46 -4.99
C SER A 269 2.25 -2.07 -3.63
N ASP A 270 1.06 -2.53 -3.26
CA ASP A 270 0.46 -2.24 -1.95
C ASP A 270 1.33 -2.80 -0.81
N TYR A 271 2.14 -3.82 -1.11
CA TYR A 271 3.00 -4.50 -0.16
C TYR A 271 4.42 -4.60 -0.71
N GLY A 272 5.30 -3.70 -0.28
CA GLY A 272 6.68 -3.65 -0.76
C GLY A 272 7.17 -2.24 -1.04
N VAL A 273 8.50 -2.05 -1.10
CA VAL A 273 9.32 -0.80 -1.25
C VAL A 273 8.95 0.41 -0.36
N ASN A 274 7.69 0.52 0.07
CA ASN A 274 7.11 1.52 0.94
C ASN A 274 6.43 0.91 2.19
N SER A 275 6.31 -0.43 2.28
CA SER A 275 5.50 -1.10 3.32
C SER A 275 6.32 -1.78 4.45
N GLY A 276 7.59 -1.42 4.66
CA GLY A 276 8.33 -1.86 5.83
C GLY A 276 9.81 -2.08 5.57
N ASP A 277 10.58 -0.99 5.68
CA ASP A 277 11.61 -0.73 6.70
C ASP A 277 12.13 0.70 6.44
N GLY A 278 11.94 1.65 7.38
CA GLY A 278 12.38 3.05 7.23
C GLY A 278 11.61 3.99 6.28
N GLY A 279 10.55 3.51 5.62
CA GLY A 279 9.67 4.32 4.76
C GLY A 279 8.64 5.13 5.57
N MET A 280 8.62 6.44 5.36
CA MET A 280 7.66 7.34 5.99
C MET A 280 6.22 7.00 5.57
N SER A 281 5.31 6.77 6.53
CA SER A 281 3.88 6.55 6.28
C SER A 281 3.33 7.61 5.31
N SER A 282 2.44 7.21 4.38
CA SER A 282 1.76 8.14 3.45
C SER A 282 1.11 9.32 4.17
N THR A 283 0.55 9.09 5.36
CA THR A 283 0.01 10.12 6.26
C THR A 283 1.09 11.09 6.74
N THR A 284 2.26 10.59 7.13
CA THR A 284 3.40 11.41 7.59
C THR A 284 4.00 12.20 6.43
N LYS A 285 4.13 11.58 5.24
CA LYS A 285 4.56 12.25 4.02
C LYS A 285 3.63 13.40 3.65
N MET A 286 2.32 13.17 3.67
CA MET A 286 1.31 14.19 3.42
C MET A 286 1.38 15.33 4.46
N ARG A 287 1.55 14.99 5.75
CA ARG A 287 1.73 16.01 6.81
C ARG A 287 2.97 16.87 6.58
N LEU A 288 4.08 16.29 6.14
CA LEU A 288 5.31 17.04 5.83
C LEU A 288 5.16 17.93 4.59
N ILE A 289 4.43 17.49 3.56
CA ILE A 289 4.10 18.33 2.40
C ILE A 289 3.21 19.51 2.81
N LYS A 290 2.20 19.27 3.66
CA LYS A 290 1.37 20.35 4.20
C LYS A 290 2.18 21.32 5.08
N ALA A 291 3.05 20.79 5.94
CA ALA A 291 3.95 21.61 6.76
C ALA A 291 4.88 22.47 5.87
N HIS A 292 5.45 21.91 4.81
CA HIS A 292 6.26 22.64 3.83
C HIS A 292 5.48 23.84 3.25
N ALA A 293 4.27 23.60 2.76
CA ALA A 293 3.44 24.65 2.18
C ALA A 293 3.10 25.76 3.19
N ILE A 294 2.68 25.39 4.41
CA ILE A 294 2.33 26.36 5.47
C ILE A 294 3.55 27.20 5.86
N LEU A 295 4.71 26.58 6.05
CA LEU A 295 5.95 27.27 6.41
C LEU A 295 6.40 28.24 5.30
N MET A 296 6.28 27.83 4.02
CA MET A 296 6.58 28.73 2.89
C MET A 296 5.61 29.90 2.83
N LEU A 297 4.31 29.69 3.07
CA LEU A 297 3.32 30.77 3.08
C LEU A 297 3.61 31.79 4.19
N LEU A 298 3.94 31.34 5.40
CA LEU A 298 4.29 32.23 6.52
C LEU A 298 5.57 33.02 6.22
N ALA A 299 6.61 32.38 5.67
CA ALA A 299 7.83 33.07 5.31
C ALA A 299 7.59 34.15 4.24
N TRP A 300 6.96 33.77 3.13
CA TRP A 300 6.82 34.62 1.94
C TRP A 300 5.74 35.69 2.03
N PHE A 301 4.61 35.40 2.68
CA PHE A 301 3.47 36.32 2.71
C PHE A 301 3.32 37.08 4.02
N PHE A 302 3.99 36.64 5.10
CA PHE A 302 3.90 37.32 6.39
C PHE A 302 5.23 37.97 6.79
N PHE A 303 6.29 37.19 6.98
CA PHE A 303 7.54 37.71 7.55
C PHE A 303 8.35 38.59 6.58
N ILE A 304 8.52 38.16 5.32
CA ILE A 304 9.28 38.93 4.31
C ILE A 304 8.61 40.29 4.01
N PRO A 305 7.29 40.37 3.74
CA PRO A 305 6.64 41.66 3.46
C PRO A 305 6.65 42.58 4.68
N THR A 306 6.47 42.04 5.90
CA THR A 306 6.56 42.82 7.14
C THR A 306 7.95 43.44 7.32
N ALA A 307 9.02 42.67 7.08
CA ALA A 307 10.39 43.18 7.14
C ALA A 307 10.62 44.32 6.13
N ALA A 308 10.09 44.18 4.91
CA ALA A 308 10.19 45.19 3.86
C ALA A 308 9.38 46.46 4.19
N MET A 309 8.16 46.32 4.73
CA MET A 309 7.33 47.45 5.13
C MET A 309 7.99 48.28 6.24
N PHE A 310 8.55 47.64 7.26
CA PHE A 310 9.25 48.34 8.34
C PHE A 310 10.49 49.05 7.84
N ALA A 311 11.25 48.41 6.94
CA ALA A 311 12.42 49.02 6.33
C ALA A 311 12.09 50.12 5.33
N ARG A 312 10.91 50.15 4.71
CA ARG A 312 10.61 51.15 3.66
C ARG A 312 9.77 52.31 4.19
N PHE A 313 8.76 52.04 4.99
CA PHE A 313 7.73 53.01 5.34
C PHE A 313 7.76 53.42 6.81
N LEU A 314 8.28 52.58 7.71
CA LEU A 314 8.20 52.81 9.16
C LEU A 314 9.53 53.20 9.81
N ARG A 315 10.55 53.58 9.02
CA ARG A 315 11.86 54.03 9.54
C ARG A 315 11.74 55.22 10.49
N ALA A 316 10.81 56.13 10.19
CA ALA A 316 10.65 57.40 10.89
C ALA A 316 9.57 57.38 12.00
N SER A 317 8.85 56.27 12.17
CA SER A 317 7.68 56.20 13.06
C SER A 317 8.04 56.24 14.54
N TRP A 318 9.26 55.82 14.92
CA TRP A 318 9.72 55.80 16.31
C TRP A 318 11.20 56.19 16.45
N PRO A 319 11.53 57.48 16.27
CA PRO A 319 12.92 57.94 16.22
C PRO A 319 13.61 57.95 17.60
N THR A 320 12.83 57.98 18.68
CA THR A 320 13.32 58.11 20.08
C THR A 320 13.41 56.78 20.83
N LEU A 321 12.75 55.73 20.35
CA LEU A 321 12.77 54.40 20.95
C LEU A 321 13.95 53.60 20.40
N LYS A 322 15.02 53.50 21.21
CA LYS A 322 16.25 52.76 20.86
C LYS A 322 16.58 51.66 21.89
N PRO A 323 15.82 50.56 21.95
CA PRO A 323 16.19 49.42 22.78
C PRO A 323 17.58 48.91 22.36
N GLY A 324 18.55 48.89 23.27
CA GLY A 324 19.92 48.44 22.95
C GLY A 324 20.67 49.32 21.92
N GLY A 325 20.32 50.61 21.81
CA GLY A 325 21.06 51.59 20.99
C GLY A 325 20.68 51.64 19.50
N MET A 326 19.87 50.69 19.01
CA MET A 326 19.42 50.63 17.61
C MET A 326 17.94 51.01 17.48
N LEU A 327 17.56 51.58 16.33
CA LEU A 327 16.19 51.99 16.04
C LEU A 327 15.23 50.78 15.98
N ILE A 328 13.98 50.99 16.39
CA ILE A 328 13.00 49.90 16.48
C ILE A 328 12.71 49.23 15.13
N TRP A 329 12.71 50.00 14.04
CA TRP A 329 12.51 49.46 12.69
C TRP A 329 13.59 48.44 12.33
N PHE A 330 14.82 48.66 12.80
CA PHE A 330 15.95 47.78 12.54
C PHE A 330 15.81 46.45 13.31
N HIS A 331 15.34 46.51 14.57
CA HIS A 331 15.04 45.30 15.33
C HIS A 331 13.94 44.46 14.70
N VAL A 332 12.84 45.09 14.25
CA VAL A 332 11.74 44.38 13.58
C VAL A 332 12.21 43.80 12.24
N HIS A 333 12.93 44.59 11.44
CA HIS A 333 13.46 44.14 10.15
C HIS A 333 14.37 42.91 10.31
N ARG A 334 15.35 42.98 11.22
CA ARG A 334 16.26 41.87 11.50
C ARG A 334 15.52 40.64 12.01
N THR A 335 14.61 40.81 12.98
CA THR A 335 13.87 39.69 13.57
C THR A 335 12.98 38.99 12.54
N CYS A 336 12.25 39.75 11.72
CA CYS A 336 11.40 39.18 10.68
C CYS A 336 12.21 38.46 9.59
N ASN A 337 13.35 39.00 9.15
CA ASN A 337 14.23 38.31 8.18
C ASN A 337 14.85 37.04 8.75
N THR A 338 15.34 37.06 10.01
CA THR A 338 15.88 35.86 10.66
C THR A 338 14.82 34.76 10.79
N LEU A 339 13.59 35.10 11.17
CA LEU A 339 12.48 34.14 11.24
C LEU A 339 12.11 33.60 9.86
N ALA A 340 12.06 34.43 8.82
CA ALA A 340 11.79 34.00 7.46
C ALA A 340 12.81 32.96 6.96
N ILE A 341 14.10 33.17 7.24
CA ILE A 341 15.18 32.24 6.89
C ILE A 341 15.00 30.90 7.61
N ILE A 342 14.75 30.92 8.93
CA ILE A 342 14.56 29.69 9.73
C ILE A 342 13.36 28.89 9.20
N LEU A 343 12.22 29.54 8.93
CA LEU A 343 11.02 28.90 8.40
C LEU A 343 11.27 28.29 7.01
N THR A 344 12.03 28.99 6.16
CA THR A 344 12.39 28.51 4.82
C THR A 344 13.28 27.27 4.90
N ILE A 345 14.31 27.27 5.75
CA ILE A 345 15.17 26.10 5.98
C ILE A 345 14.36 24.91 6.49
N ALA A 346 13.52 25.11 7.51
CA ALA A 346 12.66 24.06 8.05
C ALA A 346 11.71 23.50 6.98
N SER A 347 11.16 24.37 6.13
CA SER A 347 10.30 23.97 5.03
C SER A 347 11.01 23.12 3.98
N PHE A 348 12.26 23.42 3.66
CA PHE A 348 13.06 22.58 2.77
C PHE A 348 13.35 21.20 3.36
N ILE A 349 13.68 21.15 4.66
CA ILE A 349 13.87 19.89 5.37
C ILE A 349 12.59 19.05 5.28
N CYS A 350 11.41 19.65 5.46
CA CYS A 350 10.13 18.94 5.32
C CYS A 350 9.95 18.29 3.94
N ILE A 351 10.16 19.05 2.85
CA ILE A 351 9.93 18.54 1.48
C ILE A 351 11.00 17.53 1.03
N PHE A 352 12.26 17.71 1.42
CA PHE A 352 13.30 16.72 1.13
C PHE A 352 13.08 15.42 1.88
N THR A 353 12.70 15.50 3.16
CA THR A 353 12.38 14.32 3.97
C THR A 353 11.15 13.59 3.41
N ALA A 354 10.13 14.33 2.92
CA ALA A 354 8.95 13.74 2.28
C ALA A 354 9.26 13.03 0.95
N ASN A 355 10.35 13.40 0.26
CA ASN A 355 10.77 12.84 -1.03
C ASN A 355 12.02 11.96 -0.93
N ASN A 356 12.34 11.45 0.26
CA ASN A 356 13.51 10.57 0.47
C ASN A 356 14.82 11.18 -0.03
N TRP A 357 14.98 12.50 0.10
CA TRP A 357 16.14 13.25 -0.41
C TRP A 357 16.37 13.11 -1.92
N ASN A 358 15.38 12.61 -2.66
CA ASN A 358 15.45 12.44 -4.09
C ASN A 358 14.70 13.58 -4.78
N TRP A 359 15.40 14.32 -5.63
CA TRP A 359 14.83 15.47 -6.32
C TRP A 359 14.25 15.02 -7.67
N THR A 360 12.92 14.93 -7.75
CA THR A 360 12.20 14.45 -8.95
C THR A 360 11.19 15.52 -9.40
N GLY A 361 11.68 16.57 -10.06
CA GLY A 361 10.83 17.64 -10.59
C GLY A 361 11.15 17.97 -12.05
N PRO A 362 10.16 17.93 -12.97
CA PRO A 362 10.28 18.53 -14.29
C PRO A 362 10.03 20.04 -14.17
N GLY A 363 11.09 20.84 -14.29
CA GLY A 363 11.02 22.31 -14.14
C GLY A 363 12.28 22.92 -13.54
N THR A 364 13.42 22.29 -13.83
CA THR A 364 14.77 22.69 -13.44
C THR A 364 15.04 24.17 -13.78
N VAL A 365 15.98 24.75 -13.04
CA VAL A 365 16.61 26.08 -13.16
C VAL A 365 15.83 27.33 -12.72
N LEU A 366 14.53 27.56 -12.92
CA LEU A 366 13.99 28.90 -12.56
C LEU A 366 13.63 29.09 -11.07
N HIS A 367 12.98 28.11 -10.43
CA HIS A 367 12.54 28.24 -9.04
C HIS A 367 13.68 28.11 -8.01
N ALA A 368 14.69 27.27 -8.28
CA ALA A 368 15.84 27.11 -7.39
C ALA A 368 16.76 28.35 -7.42
N TYR A 369 16.93 29.00 -8.57
CA TYR A 369 17.78 30.19 -8.72
C TYR A 369 17.10 31.45 -8.16
N LEU A 370 15.77 31.57 -8.27
CA LEU A 370 15.03 32.66 -7.61
C LEU A 370 15.19 32.63 -6.07
N LEU A 371 15.37 31.45 -5.48
CA LEU A 371 15.62 31.28 -4.05
C LEU A 371 17.06 31.63 -3.66
N GLU A 372 18.05 31.27 -4.49
CA GLU A 372 19.46 31.61 -4.24
C GLU A 372 19.68 33.13 -4.26
N PHE A 373 19.06 33.86 -5.21
CA PHE A 373 19.10 35.32 -5.25
C PHE A 373 18.39 36.00 -4.06
N VAL A 374 17.27 35.44 -3.57
CA VAL A 374 16.50 36.05 -2.47
C VAL A 374 17.10 35.73 -1.10
N VAL A 375 17.66 34.52 -0.89
CA VAL A 375 18.42 34.19 0.33
C VAL A 375 19.67 35.06 0.44
N VAL A 376 20.38 35.28 -0.68
CA VAL A 376 21.53 36.21 -0.71
C VAL A 376 21.09 37.67 -0.45
N ALA A 377 19.97 38.12 -1.05
CA ALA A 377 19.42 39.45 -0.80
C ALA A 377 18.85 39.66 0.63
N SER A 378 18.54 38.59 1.36
CA SER A 378 18.10 38.64 2.77
C SER A 378 19.25 38.43 3.77
N ILE A 379 20.46 38.10 3.30
CA ILE A 379 21.71 38.16 4.07
C ILE A 379 22.36 39.56 3.98
N GLU A 380 22.12 40.31 2.91
CA GLU A 380 22.59 41.69 2.74
C GLU A 380 22.26 42.66 3.92
N PRO A 381 21.13 42.55 4.65
CA PRO A 381 20.82 43.38 5.80
C PRO A 381 21.35 42.84 7.16
N LEU A 382 22.10 41.74 7.18
CA LEU A 382 22.80 41.23 8.38
C LEU A 382 24.20 41.85 8.56
N ILE A 383 24.65 42.65 7.59
CA ILE A 383 25.82 43.55 7.64
C ILE A 383 25.28 44.99 7.73
#